data_AF-A0A3C1F9R6-F1
#
_entry.id   AF-A0A3C1F9R6-F1
#
_cell.length_a   1.000
_cell.length_b   1.000
_cell.length_c   1.000
_cell.angle_alpha   90.00
_cell.angle_beta   90.00
_cell.angle_gamma   90.00
#
_symmetry.space_group_name_H-M   'P 1'
#
loop_
_entity.id
_entity.type
_entity.pdbx_description
1 polymer ?
#
loop_
_entity_poly.entity_id
_entity_poly.type
_entity_poly.pdbx_seq_one_letter_code
_entity_poly.pdbx_strand_id
1 'polypeptide(L)'
;MAKIKFGKQGHLELEISPLTIWSNPGSEGEFMEYQIGLYCEGESVFSEKWTDKLVALKDEENIYLSDFIAETLTARKENNWTMLEPKVSLYMHPGQAPGCCSAFNRPDPFILQITLEQNIFAGEDKVFGPYSNTGLTITFEAEGKAWAQFAQDIRAEEEDFDEEDEQEDPYRS
;
A
#
# COMPACT_ATOMS: atom_id res chain seq x y z
N MET A 1 -0.99 -12.99 2.74
CA MET A 1 -1.55 -11.93 1.90
C MET A 1 -2.57 -11.15 2.69
N ALA A 2 -2.39 -9.84 2.83
CA ALA A 2 -3.31 -8.98 3.57
C ALA A 2 -4.43 -8.46 2.66
N LYS A 3 -5.68 -8.43 3.15
CA LYS A 3 -6.86 -7.99 2.41
C LYS A 3 -7.74 -7.06 3.22
N ILE A 4 -8.30 -6.05 2.57
CA ILE A 4 -9.33 -5.20 3.17
C ILE A 4 -10.44 -4.93 2.14
N LYS A 5 -11.70 -5.07 2.59
CA LYS A 5 -12.90 -4.93 1.76
C LYS A 5 -13.58 -3.58 2.02
N PHE A 6 -14.11 -2.99 0.95
CA PHE A 6 -14.70 -1.65 0.95
C PHE A 6 -16.11 -1.62 0.35
N GLY A 7 -16.90 -0.65 0.82
CA GLY A 7 -18.29 -0.44 0.44
C GLY A 7 -19.27 -1.23 1.30
N LYS A 8 -20.56 -0.80 1.31
CA LYS A 8 -21.62 -1.38 2.16
C LYS A 8 -21.83 -2.89 1.99
N GLN A 9 -21.39 -3.43 0.85
CA GLN A 9 -21.52 -4.84 0.49
C GLN A 9 -20.14 -5.50 0.26
N GLY A 10 -19.03 -4.79 0.46
CA GLY A 10 -17.67 -5.33 0.27
C GLY A 10 -17.31 -5.62 -1.19
N HIS A 11 -17.80 -4.80 -2.12
CA HIS A 11 -17.63 -5.06 -3.57
C HIS A 11 -16.21 -4.80 -4.03
N LEU A 12 -15.49 -3.86 -3.42
CA LEU A 12 -14.11 -3.54 -3.79
C LEU A 12 -13.17 -4.11 -2.72
N GLU A 13 -12.09 -4.77 -3.11
CA GLU A 13 -11.08 -5.35 -2.23
C GLU A 13 -9.70 -4.84 -2.64
N LEU A 14 -8.93 -4.37 -1.65
CA LEU A 14 -7.50 -4.10 -1.77
C LEU A 14 -6.74 -5.28 -1.16
N GLU A 15 -5.76 -5.76 -1.91
CA GLU A 15 -4.86 -6.84 -1.51
C GLU A 15 -3.44 -6.32 -1.58
N ILE A 16 -2.66 -6.54 -0.52
CA ILE A 16 -1.23 -6.23 -0.49
C ILE A 16 -0.50 -7.46 0.03
N SER A 17 0.55 -7.85 -0.70
CA SER A 17 1.44 -8.94 -0.30
C SER A 17 2.89 -8.50 -0.51
N PRO A 18 3.80 -8.71 0.45
CA PRO A 18 5.23 -8.65 0.15
C PRO A 18 5.61 -9.73 -0.87
N LEU A 19 6.62 -9.46 -1.70
CA LEU A 19 7.11 -10.35 -2.75
C LEU A 19 8.59 -10.67 -2.59
N THR A 20 9.43 -9.66 -2.37
CA THR A 20 10.89 -9.79 -2.39
C THR A 20 11.53 -8.62 -1.66
N ILE A 21 12.61 -8.86 -0.93
CA ILE A 21 13.50 -7.81 -0.42
C ILE A 21 14.69 -7.67 -1.37
N TRP A 22 14.97 -6.44 -1.77
CA TRP A 22 16.11 -6.11 -2.60
C TRP A 22 17.17 -5.42 -1.75
N SER A 23 18.43 -5.79 -1.96
CA SER A 23 19.58 -4.98 -1.55
C SER A 23 20.39 -4.66 -2.79
N ASN A 24 20.61 -3.38 -3.07
CA ASN A 24 21.45 -2.99 -4.19
C ASN A 24 22.92 -3.14 -3.78
N PRO A 25 23.78 -3.77 -4.61
CA PRO A 25 25.22 -3.81 -4.33
C PRO A 25 25.79 -2.38 -4.23
N GLY A 26 26.02 -1.91 -2.99
CA GLY A 26 26.49 -0.56 -2.70
C GLY A 26 25.45 0.43 -2.16
N SER A 27 24.19 0.03 -1.94
CA SER A 27 23.28 0.75 -1.02
C SER A 27 23.50 0.24 0.41
N GLU A 28 23.28 1.10 1.41
CA GLU A 28 23.33 0.69 2.81
C GLU A 28 22.01 0.08 3.30
N GLY A 29 20.92 0.18 2.53
CA GLY A 29 19.62 -0.32 2.93
C GLY A 29 18.92 -1.22 1.92
N GLU A 30 17.80 -1.72 2.42
CA GLU A 30 16.94 -2.74 1.83
C GLU A 30 15.66 -2.09 1.28
N PHE A 31 15.10 -2.70 0.25
CA PHE A 31 13.85 -2.27 -0.38
C PHE A 31 12.86 -3.43 -0.34
N MET A 32 11.63 -3.19 0.09
CA MET A 32 10.58 -4.22 0.07
C MET A 32 9.71 -4.05 -1.17
N GLU A 33 9.57 -5.13 -1.93
CA GLU A 33 8.67 -5.24 -3.08
C GLU A 33 7.30 -5.72 -2.64
N TYR A 34 6.26 -4.99 -3.03
CA TYR A 34 4.87 -5.32 -2.76
C TYR A 34 4.10 -5.59 -4.04
N GLN A 35 3.31 -6.65 -3.99
CA GLN A 35 2.24 -6.91 -4.93
C GLN A 35 0.95 -6.21 -4.47
N ILE A 36 0.37 -5.37 -5.32
CA ILE A 36 -0.88 -4.66 -5.07
C ILE A 36 -1.98 -5.20 -5.98
N GLY A 37 -2.96 -5.86 -5.39
CA GLY A 37 -4.17 -6.35 -6.05
C GLY A 37 -5.39 -5.47 -5.78
N LEU A 38 -6.21 -5.28 -6.80
CA LEU A 38 -7.50 -4.59 -6.71
C LEU A 38 -8.57 -5.48 -7.33
N TYR A 39 -9.59 -5.81 -6.56
CA TYR A 39 -10.64 -6.73 -7.00
C TYR A 39 -12.03 -6.12 -6.82
N CYS A 40 -12.90 -6.34 -7.79
CA CYS A 40 -14.32 -6.05 -7.71
C CYS A 40 -15.10 -7.36 -7.76
N GLU A 41 -15.87 -7.68 -6.71
CA GLU A 41 -16.67 -8.91 -6.62
C GLU A 41 -15.84 -10.21 -6.83
N GLY A 42 -14.56 -10.17 -6.46
CA GLY A 42 -13.61 -11.28 -6.63
C GLY A 42 -12.92 -11.33 -7.99
N GLU A 43 -13.29 -10.45 -8.93
CA GLU A 43 -12.61 -10.31 -10.21
C GLU A 43 -11.55 -9.21 -10.16
N SER A 44 -10.37 -9.45 -10.74
CA SER A 44 -9.33 -8.43 -10.81
C SER A 44 -9.80 -7.24 -11.64
N VAL A 45 -9.59 -6.02 -11.11
CA VAL A 45 -9.85 -4.77 -11.84
C VAL A 45 -8.76 -4.53 -12.90
N PHE A 46 -7.60 -5.18 -12.77
CA PHE A 46 -6.55 -5.14 -13.79
C PHE A 46 -6.90 -6.07 -14.96
N SER A 47 -6.62 -5.63 -16.19
CA SER A 47 -6.88 -6.44 -17.39
C SER A 47 -6.03 -7.71 -17.43
N GLU A 48 -6.47 -8.71 -18.20
CA GLU A 48 -5.72 -9.96 -18.44
C GLU A 48 -4.28 -9.77 -19.01
N LYS A 49 -3.99 -8.59 -19.58
CA LYS A 49 -2.66 -8.24 -20.08
C LYS A 49 -1.72 -7.70 -18.99
N TRP A 50 -2.29 -7.27 -17.88
CA TRP A 50 -1.62 -6.68 -16.70
C TRP A 50 -2.01 -7.46 -15.44
N THR A 51 -2.27 -8.78 -15.59
CA THR A 51 -2.78 -9.66 -14.52
C THR A 51 -1.74 -9.97 -13.48
N ASP A 52 -0.47 -9.87 -13.87
CA ASP A 52 0.62 -9.74 -12.92
C ASP A 52 0.37 -8.44 -12.18
N LYS A 53 -0.24 -8.59 -11.00
CA LYS A 53 -0.71 -7.51 -10.14
C LYS A 53 0.38 -6.45 -10.00
N LEU A 54 -0.02 -5.20 -9.80
CA LEU A 54 0.90 -4.08 -9.82
C LEU A 54 1.98 -4.27 -8.73
N VAL A 55 3.23 -4.31 -9.16
CA VAL A 55 4.39 -4.46 -8.29
C VAL A 55 5.00 -3.09 -8.01
N ALA A 56 5.26 -2.79 -6.74
CA ALA A 56 5.88 -1.52 -6.34
C ALA A 56 6.82 -1.68 -5.14
N LEU A 57 7.86 -0.86 -5.07
CA LEU A 57 8.97 -0.95 -4.11
C LEU A 57 8.92 0.19 -3.09
N LYS A 58 9.07 -0.11 -1.80
CA LYS A 58 9.24 0.92 -0.76
C LYS A 58 10.72 1.15 -0.44
N ASP A 59 11.14 2.40 -0.26
CA ASP A 59 12.52 2.80 -0.02
C ASP A 59 12.89 2.99 1.48
N GLU A 60 14.19 3.15 1.73
CA GLU A 60 14.90 2.94 3.00
C GLU A 60 14.39 3.72 4.24
N GLU A 61 13.62 4.82 4.09
CA GLU A 61 13.21 5.62 5.26
C GLU A 61 12.17 4.89 6.13
N ASN A 62 11.38 4.00 5.55
CA ASN A 62 10.47 3.10 6.26
C ASN A 62 10.20 1.92 5.34
N ILE A 63 10.90 0.79 5.50
CA ILE A 63 10.82 -0.31 4.52
C ILE A 63 9.43 -0.96 4.51
N TYR A 64 8.71 -0.90 5.63
CA TYR A 64 7.45 -1.60 5.82
C TYR A 64 6.23 -0.71 5.60
N LEU A 65 5.28 -1.21 4.80
CA LEU A 65 4.03 -0.50 4.56
C LEU A 65 3.09 -0.59 5.77
N SER A 66 3.17 -1.67 6.55
CA SER A 66 2.42 -1.82 7.79
C SER A 66 2.73 -0.69 8.79
N ASP A 67 4.00 -0.34 8.95
CA ASP A 67 4.46 0.73 9.85
C ASP A 67 3.94 2.09 9.42
N PHE A 68 3.95 2.41 8.12
CA PHE A 68 3.33 3.65 7.61
C PHE A 68 1.84 3.76 8.01
N ILE A 69 1.08 2.68 7.88
CA ILE A 69 -0.35 2.66 8.24
C ILE A 69 -0.51 2.79 9.76
N ALA A 70 0.24 2.02 10.54
CA ALA A 70 0.17 2.00 12.00
C ALA A 70 0.56 3.36 12.62
N GLU A 71 1.63 3.98 12.14
CA GLU A 71 2.07 5.31 12.55
C GLU A 71 1.04 6.38 12.20
N THR A 72 0.46 6.33 11.00
CA THR A 72 -0.57 7.28 10.57
C THR A 72 -1.81 7.19 11.45
N LEU A 73 -2.26 5.97 11.77
CA LEU A 73 -3.38 5.73 12.69
C LEU A 73 -3.10 6.27 14.09
N THR A 74 -1.88 6.03 14.61
CA THR A 74 -1.48 6.42 15.96
C THR A 74 -1.28 7.93 16.10
N ALA A 75 -0.57 8.53 15.14
CA ALA A 75 -0.22 9.96 15.18
C ALA A 75 -1.38 10.86 14.73
N ARG A 76 -2.40 10.30 14.06
CA ARG A 76 -3.55 11.04 13.50
C ARG A 76 -3.15 12.27 12.66
N LYS A 77 -1.99 12.20 12.00
CA LYS A 77 -1.47 13.28 11.17
C LYS A 77 -2.40 13.49 9.97
N GLU A 78 -2.66 14.75 9.61
CA GLU A 78 -3.58 15.07 8.51
C GLU A 78 -2.98 14.89 7.11
N ASN A 79 -1.65 14.81 6.98
CA ASN A 79 -0.97 14.70 5.70
C ASN A 79 0.18 13.68 5.74
N ASN A 80 -0.13 12.39 5.55
CA ASN A 80 0.90 11.34 5.46
C ASN A 80 0.85 10.72 4.08
N TRP A 81 1.97 10.76 3.38
CA TRP A 81 2.12 10.09 2.10
C TRP A 81 3.42 9.30 2.07
N THR A 82 3.44 8.27 1.24
CA THR A 82 4.62 7.47 0.92
C THR A 82 4.56 7.12 -0.56
N MET A 83 5.71 7.05 -1.22
CA MET A 83 5.82 6.62 -2.61
C MET A 83 6.31 5.17 -2.61
N LEU A 84 5.74 4.35 -3.49
CA LEU A 84 6.28 3.07 -3.89
C LEU A 84 6.74 3.19 -5.34
N GLU A 85 8.02 2.95 -5.59
CA GLU A 85 8.64 3.02 -6.90
C GLU A 85 8.14 1.87 -7.81
N PRO A 86 8.00 2.07 -9.13
CA PRO A 86 8.35 3.30 -9.80
C PRO A 86 7.33 4.43 -9.59
N LYS A 87 6.04 4.17 -9.30
CA LYS A 87 4.95 5.16 -9.53
C LYS A 87 3.62 4.94 -8.78
N VAL A 88 3.63 4.45 -7.53
CA VAL A 88 2.42 4.36 -6.69
C VAL A 88 2.55 5.27 -5.49
N SER A 89 1.67 6.25 -5.34
CA SER A 89 1.62 7.04 -4.10
C SER A 89 0.50 6.53 -3.20
N LEU A 90 0.80 6.32 -1.93
CA LEU A 90 -0.19 6.06 -0.89
C LEU A 90 -0.30 7.30 -0.01
N TYR A 91 -1.50 7.83 0.14
CA TYR A 91 -1.79 8.97 1.01
C TYR A 91 -2.87 8.59 2.01
N MET A 92 -2.59 8.76 3.31
CA MET A 92 -3.50 8.38 4.38
C MET A 92 -3.74 9.54 5.33
N HIS A 93 -5.01 9.79 5.63
CA HIS A 93 -5.43 10.85 6.54
C HIS A 93 -6.71 10.48 7.31
N PRO A 94 -6.98 11.11 8.47
CA PRO A 94 -8.26 11.02 9.14
C PRO A 94 -9.38 11.57 8.24
N GLY A 95 -10.48 10.83 8.11
CA GLY A 95 -11.69 11.27 7.42
C GLY A 95 -12.41 12.37 8.20
N GLN A 96 -13.14 13.22 7.48
CA GLN A 96 -13.95 14.25 8.13
C GLN A 96 -15.24 13.64 8.69
N ALA A 97 -15.42 13.71 10.01
CA ALA A 97 -16.68 13.32 10.63
C ALA A 97 -17.79 14.33 10.26
N PRO A 98 -18.97 13.88 9.78
CA PRO A 98 -20.09 14.79 9.55
C PRO A 98 -20.64 15.31 10.89
N GLY A 99 -20.45 16.60 11.15
CA GLY A 99 -21.17 17.38 12.17
C GLY A 99 -20.37 17.80 13.41
N CYS A 100 -20.79 18.92 14.00
CA CYS A 100 -20.13 19.69 15.06
C CYS A 100 -20.23 19.11 16.49
N CYS A 101 -20.38 17.78 16.66
CA CYS A 101 -20.63 17.17 17.98
C CYS A 101 -19.60 16.08 18.35
N SER A 102 -18.77 16.42 19.35
CA SER A 102 -17.82 15.60 20.14
C SER A 102 -16.97 14.56 19.37
N ALA A 103 -15.76 14.99 19.00
CA ALA A 103 -14.69 14.18 18.40
C ALA A 103 -14.16 13.00 19.26
N PHE A 104 -14.68 12.77 20.46
CA PHE A 104 -14.09 11.83 21.42
C PHE A 104 -14.69 10.41 21.40
N ASN A 105 -15.83 10.16 20.73
CA ASN A 105 -16.57 8.90 20.86
C ASN A 105 -17.17 8.34 19.56
N ARG A 106 -16.73 8.81 18.39
CA ARG A 106 -17.19 8.24 17.10
C ARG A 106 -16.08 7.39 16.48
N PRO A 107 -16.43 6.31 15.74
CA PRO A 107 -15.47 5.64 14.90
C PRO A 107 -14.97 6.66 13.88
N ASP A 108 -13.72 7.10 14.05
CA ASP A 108 -13.08 8.03 13.13
C ASP A 108 -12.66 7.21 11.90
N PRO A 109 -13.32 7.39 10.73
CA PRO A 109 -12.88 6.73 9.53
C PRO A 109 -11.51 7.29 9.15
N PHE A 110 -10.65 6.45 8.59
CA PHE A 110 -9.45 6.89 7.88
C PHE A 110 -9.64 6.67 6.40
N ILE A 111 -9.10 7.60 5.64
CA ILE A 111 -9.10 7.58 4.18
C ILE A 111 -7.70 7.20 3.74
N LEU A 112 -7.60 6.17 2.89
CA LEU A 112 -6.39 5.81 2.14
C LEU A 112 -6.65 6.09 0.66
N GLN A 113 -5.81 6.91 0.05
CA GLN A 113 -5.80 7.16 -1.38
C GLN A 113 -4.59 6.45 -2.00
N ILE A 114 -4.86 5.63 -3.01
CA ILE A 114 -3.84 5.00 -3.85
C ILE A 114 -3.87 5.69 -5.20
N THR A 115 -2.78 6.33 -5.60
CA THR A 115 -2.64 6.90 -6.94
C THR A 115 -1.61 6.11 -7.73
N LEU A 116 -2.05 5.55 -8.85
CA LEU A 116 -1.21 4.89 -9.84
C LEU A 116 -0.86 5.92 -10.91
N GLU A 117 0.40 6.36 -11.03
CA GLU A 117 0.72 7.34 -12.05
C GLU A 117 0.64 6.75 -13.46
N GLN A 118 0.11 7.52 -14.41
CA GLN A 118 -0.23 7.06 -15.76
C GLN A 118 0.97 6.62 -16.61
N ASN A 119 2.19 6.96 -16.20
CA ASN A 119 3.41 6.51 -16.85
C ASN A 119 3.67 5.00 -16.72
N ILE A 120 2.82 4.25 -15.98
CA ILE A 120 2.82 2.77 -15.96
C ILE A 120 2.19 2.21 -17.26
N PHE A 121 1.25 2.94 -17.89
CA PHE A 121 0.51 2.48 -19.08
C PHE A 121 0.95 3.15 -20.40
N ALA A 122 1.80 4.17 -20.30
CA ALA A 122 2.36 4.87 -21.43
C ALA A 122 3.56 4.07 -21.95
N GLY A 123 3.43 3.40 -23.11
CA GLY A 123 4.56 2.75 -23.77
C GLY A 123 5.76 3.69 -23.88
N GLU A 124 6.97 3.11 -23.94
CA GLU A 124 8.30 3.76 -23.83
C GLU A 124 8.45 5.08 -24.64
N ASP A 125 7.64 5.29 -25.68
CA ASP A 125 7.65 6.45 -26.55
C ASP A 125 6.87 7.69 -26.04
N LYS A 126 6.16 7.61 -24.89
CA LYS A 126 5.35 8.72 -24.37
C LYS A 126 5.96 9.33 -23.11
N VAL A 127 6.80 10.33 -23.31
CA VAL A 127 7.35 11.18 -22.25
C VAL A 127 6.26 12.13 -21.76
N PHE A 128 5.53 11.74 -20.71
CA PHE A 128 4.77 12.72 -19.93
C PHE A 128 5.72 13.37 -18.91
N GLY A 129 5.65 14.70 -18.76
CA GLY A 129 6.52 15.44 -17.86
C GLY A 129 6.41 14.98 -16.39
N PRO A 130 7.35 15.38 -15.52
CA PRO A 130 7.54 14.85 -14.17
C PRO A 130 6.37 15.01 -13.18
N TYR A 131 5.25 15.59 -13.59
CA TYR A 131 4.07 15.85 -12.75
C TYR A 131 2.76 15.73 -13.55
N SER A 132 2.61 14.68 -14.35
CA SER A 132 1.34 14.48 -15.06
C SER A 132 0.27 13.95 -14.08
N ASN A 133 -0.70 14.80 -13.74
CA ASN A 133 -1.89 14.48 -12.90
C ASN A 133 -2.89 13.53 -13.61
N THR A 134 -2.39 12.62 -14.44
CA THR A 134 -3.20 11.74 -15.27
C THR A 134 -3.37 10.34 -14.67
N GLY A 135 -2.86 10.10 -13.46
CA GLY A 135 -2.95 8.81 -12.77
C GLY A 135 -4.37 8.38 -12.40
N LEU A 136 -4.54 7.08 -12.10
CA LEU A 136 -5.75 6.52 -11.51
C LEU A 136 -5.66 6.67 -9.98
N THR A 137 -6.51 7.51 -9.40
CA THR A 137 -6.64 7.62 -7.94
C THR A 137 -7.85 6.84 -7.45
N ILE A 138 -7.63 5.95 -6.49
CA ILE A 138 -8.66 5.16 -5.83
C ILE A 138 -8.68 5.56 -4.36
N THR A 139 -9.86 5.95 -3.88
CA THR A 139 -10.06 6.37 -2.49
C THR A 139 -10.79 5.28 -1.73
N PHE A 140 -10.19 4.87 -0.62
CA PHE A 140 -10.69 3.87 0.29
C PHE A 140 -11.02 4.51 1.63
N GLU A 141 -12.21 4.25 2.16
CA GLU A 141 -12.62 4.73 3.49
C GLU A 141 -13.02 3.52 4.35
N ALA A 142 -12.40 3.42 5.53
CA ALA A 142 -12.73 2.38 6.51
C ALA A 142 -12.49 2.88 7.94
N GLU A 143 -13.08 2.20 8.93
CA GLU A 143 -12.86 2.52 10.34
C GLU A 143 -11.39 2.25 10.73
N GLY A 144 -10.84 3.06 11.65
CA GLY A 144 -9.46 2.88 12.12
C GLY A 144 -9.14 1.46 12.63
N LYS A 145 -10.12 0.73 13.19
CA LYS A 145 -9.93 -0.67 13.60
C LYS A 145 -9.69 -1.62 12.42
N ALA A 146 -10.39 -1.41 11.31
CA ALA A 146 -10.21 -2.23 10.11
C ALA A 146 -8.84 -1.94 9.48
N TRP A 147 -8.41 -0.68 9.45
CA TRP A 147 -7.06 -0.32 9.03
C TRP A 147 -5.97 -0.87 9.96
N ALA A 148 -6.20 -0.87 11.28
CA ALA A 148 -5.27 -1.45 12.23
C ALA A 148 -5.12 -2.96 12.04
N GLN A 149 -6.23 -3.68 11.84
CA GLN A 149 -6.18 -5.10 11.51
C GLN A 149 -5.44 -5.33 10.20
N PHE A 150 -5.74 -4.55 9.16
CA PHE A 150 -5.07 -4.65 7.87
C PHE A 150 -3.55 -4.41 7.98
N ALA A 151 -3.12 -3.43 8.79
CA ALA A 151 -1.70 -3.20 9.05
C ALA A 151 -1.04 -4.37 9.78
N GLN A 152 -1.73 -4.99 10.75
CA GLN A 152 -1.25 -6.19 11.44
C GLN A 152 -1.15 -7.39 10.49
N ASP A 153 -2.12 -7.55 9.59
CA ASP A 153 -2.11 -8.62 8.60
C ASP A 153 -0.97 -8.40 7.59
N ILE A 154 -0.68 -7.17 7.16
CA ILE A 154 0.50 -6.87 6.33
C ILE A 154 1.78 -7.21 7.10
N ARG A 155 1.86 -6.79 8.36
CA ARG A 155 3.05 -6.99 9.20
C ARG A 155 3.37 -8.46 9.42
N ALA A 156 2.37 -9.30 9.66
CA ALA A 156 2.57 -10.74 9.81
C ALA A 156 3.21 -11.34 8.55
N GLU A 157 2.80 -10.87 7.36
CA GLU A 157 3.36 -11.33 6.10
C GLU A 157 4.77 -10.77 5.84
N GLU A 158 5.06 -9.56 6.31
CA GLU A 158 6.41 -8.98 6.27
C GLU A 158 7.36 -9.74 7.20
N GLU A 159 6.92 -10.05 8.44
CA GLU A 159 7.70 -10.82 9.42
C GLU A 159 7.94 -12.28 8.97
N ASP A 160 6.92 -12.94 8.41
CA ASP A 160 7.07 -14.29 7.83
C ASP A 160 8.10 -14.30 6.67
N PHE A 161 8.15 -13.23 5.88
CA PHE A 161 9.09 -13.10 4.76
C PHE A 161 10.54 -12.90 5.24
N ASP A 162 10.75 -12.07 6.26
CA ASP A 162 12.07 -11.86 6.87
C ASP A 162 12.62 -13.16 7.49
N GLU A 163 11.76 -13.96 8.13
CA GLU A 163 12.17 -15.25 8.72
C GLU A 163 12.53 -16.31 7.67
N GLU A 164 11.93 -16.27 6.47
CA GLU A 164 12.26 -17.15 5.35
C GLU A 164 13.63 -16.79 4.73
N ASP A 165 13.98 -15.51 4.62
CA ASP A 165 15.29 -15.06 4.12
C ASP A 165 16.44 -15.33 5.13
N GLU A 166 16.15 -15.39 6.43
CA GLU A 166 17.11 -15.82 7.45
C GLU A 166 17.35 -17.34 7.45
N GLN A 167 16.47 -18.12 6.81
CA GLN A 167 16.46 -19.57 6.86
C GLN A 167 16.91 -20.21 5.52
N GLU A 168 18.11 -19.87 5.03
CA GLU A 168 19.11 -20.81 4.48
C GLU A 168 20.33 -20.10 3.86
N ASP A 169 21.52 -20.31 4.45
CA ASP A 169 22.66 -20.79 3.66
C ASP A 169 23.48 -21.81 4.48
N PRO A 170 23.17 -23.12 4.41
CA PRO A 170 23.99 -24.17 5.01
C PRO A 170 25.35 -24.35 4.30
N TYR A 171 25.63 -23.58 3.26
CA TYR A 171 26.90 -23.52 2.51
C TYR A 171 27.63 -22.18 2.62
N ARG A 172 27.21 -21.25 3.49
CA ARG A 172 28.05 -20.13 3.95
C ARG A 172 29.15 -20.70 4.87
N SER A 173 30.12 -21.36 4.24
CA SER A 173 31.42 -21.79 4.81
C SER A 173 32.53 -20.89 4.30
#